data_AF-A0A8J3U082-F1
#
_entry.id   AF-A0A8J3U082-F1
#
_cell.length_a   1.000
_cell.length_b   1.000
_cell.length_c   1.000
_cell.angle_alpha   90.00
_cell.angle_beta   90.00
_cell.angle_gamma   90.00
#
_symmetry.space_group_name_H-M   'P 1'
#
loop_
_entity.id
_entity.type
_entity.pdbx_description
1 polymer ?
#
loop_
_entity_poly.entity_id
_entity_poly.type
_entity_poly.pdbx_seq_one_letter_code
_entity_poly.pdbx_strand_id
1 'polypeptide(L)'
;MPAGRRDASPVTGAAHSTLCPRVRPSEANVVDMGEFVTVSAFRTQDTEAVRDAVIGFFSAHSWPAEPLHSAGPVTEDDVLIYPPVNGWTVVMWSGYFTELAAVEYISRQLGIVTSTVRIHDGDYWSHALLRDGVVLDRFATMPDYFTDDPDEIARLRAKYAGQPAVVAEAIGRPVEQVAPYLVQVNLEDGEDEDGYYVDEPELGKAFPDDEFELDSPWVFVDFWKRLGPRYPEDPSAYLVRIRPASGWSNKLPTGDAEL
;
A
#
# COMPACT_ATOMS: atom_id res chain seq x y z
N MET A 1 -44.83 53.81 -12.95
CA MET A 1 -44.08 54.50 -14.02
C MET A 1 -42.59 54.36 -13.70
N PRO A 2 -41.73 54.11 -14.69
CA PRO A 2 -41.05 52.82 -14.82
C PRO A 2 -39.65 52.78 -14.19
N ALA A 3 -39.32 51.61 -13.61
CA ALA A 3 -37.95 51.17 -13.39
C ALA A 3 -37.43 50.52 -14.68
N GLY A 4 -36.26 50.94 -15.16
CA GLY A 4 -35.65 50.46 -16.39
C GLY A 4 -34.14 50.27 -16.25
N ARG A 5 -33.66 49.18 -16.88
CA ARG A 5 -32.28 48.74 -17.19
C ARG A 5 -31.47 48.24 -15.98
N ARG A 6 -31.17 46.94 -15.84
CA ARG A 6 -30.43 45.97 -16.70
C ARG A 6 -29.07 46.50 -17.16
N ASP A 7 -28.02 46.04 -16.48
CA ASP A 7 -26.76 45.60 -17.09
C ASP A 7 -26.15 44.52 -16.18
N ALA A 8 -26.10 43.29 -16.70
CA ALA A 8 -25.33 42.19 -16.15
C ALA A 8 -24.55 41.57 -17.31
N SER A 9 -23.25 41.82 -17.34
CA SER A 9 -22.31 41.11 -18.20
C SER A 9 -21.77 39.88 -17.46
N PRO A 10 -21.44 38.80 -18.19
CA PRO A 10 -21.02 37.53 -17.63
C PRO A 10 -19.51 37.52 -17.37
N VAL A 11 -19.08 36.86 -16.29
CA VAL A 11 -17.69 36.41 -16.15
C VAL A 11 -17.72 34.89 -15.99
N THR A 12 -17.62 34.21 -17.13
CA THR A 12 -17.16 32.83 -17.25
C THR A 12 -15.66 32.80 -16.97
N GLY A 13 -15.28 32.27 -15.81
CA GLY A 13 -13.91 31.85 -15.51
C GLY A 13 -13.84 30.34 -15.52
N ALA A 14 -13.51 29.75 -16.67
CA ALA A 14 -13.10 28.36 -16.77
C ALA A 14 -11.69 28.23 -16.19
N ALA A 15 -11.56 27.60 -15.02
CA ALA A 15 -10.26 27.16 -14.54
C ALA A 15 -9.91 25.85 -15.27
N HIS A 16 -9.03 25.97 -16.26
CA HIS A 16 -8.31 24.83 -16.82
C HIS A 16 -7.47 24.22 -15.69
N SER A 17 -7.85 23.01 -15.29
CA SER A 17 -7.04 22.13 -14.45
C SER A 17 -5.85 21.67 -15.28
N THR A 18 -4.68 22.26 -15.03
CA THR A 18 -3.42 21.82 -15.61
C THR A 18 -3.04 20.51 -14.94
N LEU A 19 -3.31 19.39 -15.62
CA LEU A 19 -2.73 18.08 -15.32
C LEU A 19 -1.19 18.24 -15.36
N CYS A 20 -0.55 18.15 -14.20
CA CYS A 20 0.90 17.94 -14.14
C CYS A 20 1.19 16.51 -14.62
N PRO A 21 2.08 16.31 -15.59
CA PRO A 21 2.51 14.97 -15.98
C PRO A 21 3.33 14.37 -14.83
N ARG A 22 2.92 13.19 -14.34
CA ARG A 22 3.74 12.36 -13.43
C ARG A 22 5.06 12.05 -14.12
N VAL A 23 6.17 12.43 -13.50
CA VAL A 23 7.51 12.14 -14.00
C VAL A 23 7.79 10.66 -13.73
N ARG A 24 7.75 9.83 -14.79
CA ARG A 24 8.49 8.56 -14.78
C ARG A 24 9.98 8.92 -14.69
N PRO A 25 10.77 8.28 -13.80
CA PRO A 25 12.22 8.46 -13.81
C PRO A 25 12.77 8.11 -15.20
N SER A 26 13.55 9.03 -15.78
CA SER A 26 14.08 8.93 -17.14
C SER A 26 15.05 7.77 -17.31
N GLU A 27 14.89 7.07 -18.43
CA GLU A 27 15.78 6.05 -19.01
C GLU A 27 17.27 6.41 -18.89
N ALA A 28 17.97 5.70 -18.01
CA ALA A 28 19.42 5.75 -17.93
C ALA A 28 19.99 4.39 -17.52
N ASN A 29 19.92 3.38 -18.40
CA ASN A 29 20.55 2.05 -18.24
C ASN A 29 20.62 1.56 -16.78
N VAL A 30 19.49 1.65 -16.09
CA VAL A 30 19.28 1.04 -14.80
C VAL A 30 18.81 -0.36 -15.15
N VAL A 31 19.50 -1.38 -14.64
CA VAL A 31 18.90 -2.73 -14.60
C VAL A 31 17.56 -2.54 -13.95
N ASP A 32 16.47 -2.73 -14.71
CA ASP A 32 15.11 -2.44 -14.28
C ASP A 32 14.84 -3.36 -13.08
N MET A 33 15.09 -2.85 -11.88
CA MET A 33 14.73 -3.52 -10.65
C MET A 33 13.26 -3.20 -10.47
N GLY A 34 12.45 -4.26 -10.37
CA GLY A 34 11.01 -4.19 -10.17
C GLY A 34 10.51 -3.11 -9.23
N GLU A 35 9.24 -2.75 -9.38
CA GLU A 35 8.61 -1.83 -8.43
C GLU A 35 8.34 -2.54 -7.09
N PHE A 36 9.07 -2.14 -6.05
CA PHE A 36 8.90 -2.64 -4.69
C PHE A 36 8.38 -1.54 -3.76
N VAL A 37 7.20 -1.76 -3.20
CA VAL A 37 6.60 -0.86 -2.20
C VAL A 37 6.25 -1.68 -0.97
N THR A 38 6.66 -1.24 0.22
CA THR A 38 6.08 -1.74 1.48
C THR A 38 5.63 -0.56 2.33
N VAL A 39 4.35 -0.54 2.67
CA VAL A 39 3.70 0.58 3.35
C VAL A 39 2.69 0.07 4.38
N SER A 40 2.62 0.71 5.54
CA SER A 40 1.66 0.36 6.59
C SER A 40 0.93 1.59 7.11
N ALA A 41 -0.38 1.48 7.30
CA ALA A 41 -1.24 2.48 7.89
C ALA A 41 -1.68 2.03 9.30
N PHE A 42 -1.45 2.88 10.30
CA PHE A 42 -1.78 2.66 11.70
C PHE A 42 -2.94 3.58 12.11
N ARG A 43 -4.02 3.05 12.69
CA ARG A 43 -5.24 3.82 13.03
C ARG A 43 -5.06 4.67 14.29
N THR A 44 -4.21 5.69 14.19
CA THR A 44 -3.93 6.67 15.23
C THR A 44 -3.57 8.03 14.62
N GLN A 45 -3.75 9.10 15.37
CA GLN A 45 -3.21 10.44 15.06
C GLN A 45 -1.88 10.73 15.75
N ASP A 46 -1.44 9.84 16.63
CA ASP A 46 -0.22 10.01 17.41
C ASP A 46 1.00 9.51 16.62
N THR A 47 1.57 10.41 15.82
CA THR A 47 2.79 10.14 15.03
C THR A 47 3.99 9.82 15.91
N GLU A 48 4.07 10.39 17.12
CA GLU A 48 5.18 10.14 18.04
C GLU A 48 5.12 8.72 18.61
N ALA A 49 3.93 8.24 18.98
CA ALA A 49 3.74 6.86 19.41
C ALA A 49 4.10 5.85 18.30
N VAL A 50 3.76 6.14 17.05
CA VAL A 50 4.16 5.31 15.90
C VAL A 50 5.68 5.33 15.71
N ARG A 51 6.32 6.51 15.75
CA ARG A 51 7.79 6.64 15.70
C ARG A 51 8.46 5.81 16.79
N ASP A 52 8.01 5.96 18.03
CA ASP A 52 8.63 5.30 19.19
C ASP A 52 8.44 3.78 19.12
N ALA A 53 7.30 3.30 18.61
CA ALA A 53 7.07 1.88 18.37
C ALA A 53 7.95 1.32 17.23
N VAL A 54 8.16 2.07 16.15
CA VAL A 54 9.09 1.68 15.07
C VAL A 54 10.52 1.58 15.61
N ILE A 55 10.99 2.58 16.36
CA ILE A 55 12.31 2.54 17.00
C ILE A 55 12.40 1.38 18.01
N GLY A 56 11.32 1.14 18.75
CA GLY A 56 11.21 0.01 19.68
C GLY A 56 11.37 -1.35 18.99
N PHE A 57 10.72 -1.55 17.84
CA PHE A 57 10.86 -2.77 17.04
C PHE A 57 12.32 -3.00 16.63
N PHE A 58 12.95 -2.00 16.04
CA PHE A 58 14.34 -2.04 15.60
C PHE A 58 15.30 -2.32 16.77
N SER A 59 15.07 -1.67 17.92
CA SER A 59 15.85 -1.90 19.14
C SER A 59 15.70 -3.32 19.68
N ALA A 60 14.48 -3.88 19.66
CA ALA A 60 14.21 -5.25 20.10
C ALA A 60 14.93 -6.31 19.26
N HIS A 61 15.28 -5.99 18.01
CA HIS A 61 16.01 -6.86 17.08
C HIS A 61 17.52 -6.55 17.01
N SER A 62 18.04 -5.73 17.93
CA SER A 62 19.45 -5.31 17.96
C SER A 62 19.90 -4.56 16.70
N TRP A 63 18.98 -3.83 16.08
CA TRP A 63 19.22 -2.96 14.92
C TRP A 63 18.92 -1.53 15.34
N PRO A 64 19.81 -0.81 16.04
CA PRO A 64 19.50 0.53 16.51
C PRO A 64 19.08 1.41 15.33
N ALA A 65 17.99 2.16 15.54
CA ALA A 65 17.45 3.08 14.57
C ALA A 65 17.28 4.44 15.23
N GLU A 66 17.73 5.49 14.57
CA GLU A 66 17.68 6.85 15.11
C GLU A 66 16.81 7.75 14.23
N PRO A 67 16.01 8.65 14.83
CA PRO A 67 15.32 9.68 14.07
C PRO A 67 16.35 10.64 13.47
N LEU A 68 16.22 10.92 12.18
CA LEU A 68 17.05 11.88 11.48
C LEU A 68 16.41 13.27 11.53
N HIS A 69 17.17 14.22 12.07
CA HIS A 69 16.76 15.62 12.16
C HIS A 69 17.28 16.49 11.00
N SER A 70 18.08 15.93 10.08
CA SER A 70 18.77 16.68 9.03
C SER A 70 18.10 16.56 7.65
N ALA A 71 18.21 17.64 6.85
CA ALA A 71 17.66 17.78 5.50
C ALA A 71 18.45 17.01 4.42
N GLY A 72 19.15 15.92 4.78
CA GLY A 72 19.85 15.10 3.79
C GLY A 72 18.88 14.43 2.81
N PRO A 73 19.34 13.99 1.63
CA PRO A 73 18.48 13.30 0.67
C PRO A 73 17.93 12.01 1.29
N VAL A 74 16.64 11.72 1.11
CA VAL A 74 16.02 10.44 1.47
C VAL A 74 16.71 9.32 0.68
N THR A 75 16.96 8.20 1.33
CA THR A 75 17.54 6.99 0.73
C THR A 75 16.55 5.84 0.80
N GLU A 76 16.75 4.81 0.00
CA GLU A 76 15.91 3.60 -0.02
C GLU A 76 15.85 2.87 1.34
N ASP A 77 16.87 3.02 2.19
CA ASP A 77 16.94 2.43 3.54
C ASP A 77 16.13 3.19 4.60
N ASP A 78 15.62 4.38 4.29
CA ASP A 78 14.93 5.19 5.29
C ASP A 78 13.50 4.72 5.51
N VAL A 79 13.07 4.75 6.76
CA VAL A 79 11.67 4.58 7.13
C VAL A 79 11.06 5.97 7.30
N LEU A 80 9.99 6.24 6.57
CA LEU A 80 9.33 7.55 6.53
C LEU A 80 7.95 7.47 7.18
N ILE A 81 7.66 8.39 8.09
CA ILE A 81 6.37 8.49 8.78
C ILE A 81 5.70 9.79 8.37
N TYR A 82 4.46 9.69 7.89
CA TYR A 82 3.70 10.79 7.30
C TYR A 82 2.69 11.39 8.30
N PRO A 83 2.24 12.64 8.08
CA PRO A 83 1.18 13.24 8.87
C PRO A 83 -0.08 12.40 8.86
N PRO A 84 -0.84 12.37 9.96
CA PRO A 84 -2.06 11.59 10.01
C PRO A 84 -3.15 12.18 9.11
N VAL A 85 -3.82 11.32 8.35
CA VAL A 85 -4.97 11.68 7.50
C VAL A 85 -6.13 10.76 7.84
N ASN A 86 -7.32 11.32 8.07
CA ASN A 86 -8.52 10.57 8.47
C ASN A 86 -8.33 9.67 9.71
N GLY A 87 -7.44 10.05 10.62
CA GLY A 87 -7.12 9.25 11.82
C GLY A 87 -6.16 8.09 11.57
N TRP A 88 -5.41 8.11 10.47
CA TRP A 88 -4.40 7.12 10.12
C TRP A 88 -3.03 7.77 9.93
N THR A 89 -2.01 7.24 10.61
CA THR A 89 -0.60 7.56 10.37
C THR A 89 -0.01 6.50 9.46
N VAL A 90 0.64 6.92 8.37
CA VAL A 90 1.27 6.01 7.40
C VAL A 90 2.78 5.96 7.62
N VAL A 91 3.33 4.75 7.57
CA VAL A 91 4.75 4.46 7.55
C VAL A 91 5.09 3.83 6.20
N MET A 92 6.00 4.45 5.46
CA MET A 92 6.64 3.85 4.31
C MET A 92 7.96 3.24 4.75
N TRP A 93 8.11 1.95 4.50
CA TRP A 93 9.29 1.21 4.89
C TRP A 93 10.35 1.29 3.79
N SER A 94 11.55 0.79 4.07
CA SER A 94 12.53 0.58 3.00
C SER A 94 11.98 -0.41 1.96
N GLY A 95 12.41 -0.29 0.71
CA GLY A 95 11.88 -1.10 -0.39
C GLY A 95 11.95 -2.62 -0.15
N TYR A 96 12.94 -3.08 0.62
CA TYR A 96 13.16 -4.51 0.94
C TYR A 96 12.65 -4.91 2.32
N PHE A 97 11.94 -4.02 3.03
CA PHE A 97 11.39 -4.34 4.33
C PHE A 97 10.18 -5.25 4.17
N THR A 98 10.35 -6.54 4.41
CA THR A 98 9.29 -7.53 4.17
C THR A 98 8.64 -8.09 5.45
N GLU A 99 9.00 -7.55 6.61
CA GLU A 99 8.66 -8.17 7.89
C GLU A 99 7.27 -7.79 8.40
N LEU A 100 6.32 -8.71 8.25
CA LEU A 100 5.01 -8.60 8.94
C LEU A 100 5.19 -8.49 10.46
N ALA A 101 6.27 -9.06 11.00
CA ALA A 101 6.62 -9.00 12.42
C ALA A 101 6.72 -7.57 12.98
N ALA A 102 7.18 -6.59 12.19
CA ALA A 102 7.20 -5.19 12.65
C ALA A 102 5.80 -4.62 12.78
N VAL A 103 4.96 -4.89 11.79
CA VAL A 103 3.57 -4.43 11.77
C VAL A 103 2.80 -5.05 12.93
N GLU A 104 3.01 -6.34 13.20
CA GLU A 104 2.49 -7.06 14.37
C GLU A 104 2.98 -6.44 15.68
N TYR A 105 4.29 -6.21 15.81
CA TYR A 105 4.89 -5.62 17.00
C TYR A 105 4.27 -4.25 17.32
N ILE A 106 4.18 -3.37 16.32
CA ILE A 106 3.66 -2.01 16.48
C ILE A 106 2.15 -2.05 16.77
N SER A 107 1.38 -2.85 16.03
CA SER A 107 -0.06 -3.02 16.27
C SER A 107 -0.32 -3.53 17.70
N ARG A 108 0.49 -4.47 18.21
CA ARG A 108 0.40 -4.99 19.57
C ARG A 108 0.73 -3.94 20.62
N GLN A 109 1.83 -3.21 20.41
CA GLN A 109 2.29 -2.20 21.35
C GLN A 109 1.28 -1.06 21.50
N LEU A 110 0.65 -0.66 20.39
CA LEU A 110 -0.27 0.46 20.38
C LEU A 110 -1.74 0.06 20.61
N GLY A 111 -2.08 -1.23 20.48
CA GLY A 111 -3.46 -1.71 20.65
C GLY A 111 -4.41 -1.14 19.58
N ILE A 112 -3.95 -1.11 18.33
CA ILE A 112 -4.67 -0.46 17.22
C ILE A 112 -4.83 -1.37 16.01
N VAL A 113 -5.80 -1.00 15.18
CA VAL A 113 -5.95 -1.56 13.83
C VAL A 113 -4.84 -1.05 12.92
N THR A 114 -4.26 -1.96 12.15
CA THR A 114 -3.20 -1.66 11.19
C THR A 114 -3.50 -2.37 9.87
N SER A 115 -3.31 -1.68 8.75
CA SER A 115 -3.32 -2.27 7.41
C SER A 115 -1.92 -2.15 6.82
N THR A 116 -1.36 -3.23 6.31
CA THR A 116 -0.07 -3.20 5.62
C THR A 116 -0.23 -3.75 4.22
N VAL A 117 0.47 -3.14 3.27
CA VAL A 117 0.45 -3.50 1.85
C VAL A 117 1.87 -3.67 1.36
N ARG A 118 2.05 -4.61 0.43
CA ARG A 118 3.26 -4.75 -0.37
C ARG A 118 2.94 -4.82 -1.85
N ILE A 119 3.77 -4.17 -2.66
CA ILE A 119 3.91 -4.43 -4.10
C ILE A 119 5.25 -5.15 -4.33
N HIS A 120 5.24 -6.16 -5.19
CA HIS A 120 6.43 -6.89 -5.64
C HIS A 120 6.50 -6.87 -7.17
N ASP A 121 7.64 -6.43 -7.70
CA ASP A 121 7.97 -6.36 -9.13
C ASP A 121 6.98 -5.58 -10.03
N GLY A 122 6.08 -4.77 -9.44
CA GLY A 122 5.12 -3.99 -10.21
C GLY A 122 3.90 -4.75 -10.75
N ASP A 123 3.73 -6.03 -10.39
CA ASP A 123 2.59 -6.86 -10.83
C ASP A 123 1.82 -7.45 -9.64
N TYR A 124 2.52 -7.82 -8.57
CA TYR A 124 1.92 -8.45 -7.40
C TYR A 124 1.63 -7.43 -6.31
N TRP A 125 0.43 -7.49 -5.70
CA TRP A 125 0.19 -6.86 -4.41
C TRP A 125 -0.38 -7.82 -3.38
N SER A 126 -0.09 -7.53 -2.12
CA SER A 126 -0.66 -8.23 -0.97
C SER A 126 -0.97 -7.28 0.17
N HIS A 127 -1.88 -7.70 1.02
CA HIS A 127 -2.34 -6.98 2.18
C HIS A 127 -2.44 -7.89 3.40
N ALA A 128 -2.17 -7.33 4.57
CA ALA A 128 -2.61 -7.91 5.83
C ALA A 128 -3.28 -6.84 6.71
N LEU A 129 -4.38 -7.23 7.36
CA LEU A 129 -5.05 -6.43 8.38
C LEU A 129 -4.79 -7.03 9.75
N LEU A 130 -4.45 -6.18 10.71
CA LEU A 130 -4.15 -6.58 12.08
C LEU A 130 -4.92 -5.73 13.08
N ARG A 131 -5.14 -6.29 14.27
CA ARG A 131 -5.58 -5.56 15.46
C ARG A 131 -4.87 -6.13 16.67
N ASP A 132 -4.31 -5.26 17.51
CA ASP A 132 -3.60 -5.65 18.74
C ASP A 132 -2.48 -6.68 18.50
N GLY A 133 -1.85 -6.62 17.31
CA GLY A 133 -0.81 -7.55 16.88
C GLY A 133 -1.31 -8.95 16.52
N VAL A 134 -2.61 -9.11 16.29
CA VAL A 134 -3.23 -10.34 15.75
C VAL A 134 -3.63 -10.08 14.30
N VAL A 135 -3.22 -10.96 13.39
CA VAL A 135 -3.64 -10.91 11.98
C VAL A 135 -5.11 -11.32 11.88
N LEU A 136 -5.93 -10.42 11.33
CA LEU A 136 -7.35 -10.63 11.09
C LEU A 136 -7.62 -11.11 9.66
N ASP A 137 -6.86 -10.61 8.70
CA ASP A 137 -7.05 -10.88 7.28
C ASP A 137 -5.71 -10.90 6.54
N ARG A 138 -5.66 -11.71 5.47
CA ARG A 138 -4.58 -11.73 4.50
C ARG A 138 -5.17 -11.84 3.11
N PHE A 139 -4.63 -11.05 2.19
CA PHE A 139 -4.99 -11.07 0.78
C PHE A 139 -3.72 -10.96 -0.07
N ALA A 140 -3.71 -11.62 -1.21
CA ALA A 140 -2.70 -11.48 -2.26
C ALA A 140 -3.38 -11.60 -3.62
N THR A 141 -2.98 -10.77 -4.57
CA THR A 141 -3.62 -10.74 -5.90
C THR A 141 -3.32 -12.00 -6.70
N MET A 142 -2.08 -12.52 -6.61
CA MET A 142 -1.63 -13.74 -7.29
C MET A 142 -0.97 -14.69 -6.28
N PRO A 143 -1.73 -15.60 -5.65
CA PRO A 143 -1.17 -16.54 -4.67
C PRO A 143 -0.19 -17.57 -5.27
N ASP A 144 -0.17 -17.72 -6.58
CA ASP A 144 0.73 -18.57 -7.38
C ASP A 144 2.02 -17.86 -7.82
N TYR A 145 2.15 -16.56 -7.58
CA TYR A 145 3.27 -15.76 -8.10
C TYR A 145 4.68 -16.28 -7.77
N PHE A 146 4.85 -16.97 -6.65
CA PHE A 146 6.15 -17.43 -6.15
C PHE A 146 6.37 -18.94 -6.26
N THR A 147 5.40 -19.70 -6.79
CA THR A 147 5.45 -21.16 -6.81
C THR A 147 4.57 -21.76 -7.90
N ASP A 148 5.11 -22.77 -8.59
CA ASP A 148 4.38 -23.56 -9.58
C ASP A 148 3.84 -24.88 -8.99
N ASP A 149 4.07 -25.15 -7.69
CA ASP A 149 3.61 -26.38 -7.03
C ASP A 149 2.09 -26.33 -6.76
N PRO A 150 1.27 -27.21 -7.35
CA PRO A 150 -0.18 -27.10 -7.26
C PRO A 150 -0.76 -27.22 -5.84
N ASP A 151 -0.14 -28.04 -4.99
CA ASP A 151 -0.57 -28.22 -3.60
C ASP A 151 -0.27 -26.95 -2.79
N GLU A 152 0.88 -26.33 -3.02
CA GLU A 152 1.25 -25.05 -2.42
C GLU A 152 0.40 -23.89 -2.94
N ILE A 153 0.12 -23.82 -4.24
CA ILE A 153 -0.82 -22.84 -4.82
C ILE A 153 -2.18 -22.95 -4.15
N ALA A 154 -2.73 -24.16 -4.00
CA ALA A 154 -4.01 -24.37 -3.33
C ALA A 154 -3.99 -23.89 -1.87
N ARG A 155 -2.88 -24.15 -1.15
CA ARG A 155 -2.65 -23.66 0.22
C ARG A 155 -2.62 -22.13 0.27
N LEU A 156 -1.86 -21.50 -0.63
CA LEU A 156 -1.69 -20.04 -0.68
C LEU A 156 -2.98 -19.34 -1.09
N ARG A 157 -3.72 -19.85 -2.08
CA ARG A 157 -5.05 -19.35 -2.47
C ARG A 157 -6.00 -19.30 -1.28
N ALA A 158 -6.05 -20.36 -0.48
CA ALA A 158 -6.87 -20.39 0.74
C ALA A 158 -6.35 -19.43 1.83
N LYS A 159 -5.03 -19.35 2.04
CA LYS A 159 -4.39 -18.49 3.05
C LYS A 159 -4.55 -17.00 2.75
N TYR A 160 -4.57 -16.63 1.47
CA TYR A 160 -4.59 -15.26 0.96
C TYR A 160 -5.87 -14.91 0.20
N ALA A 161 -6.97 -15.62 0.46
CA ALA A 161 -8.27 -15.39 -0.18
C ALA A 161 -8.86 -14.00 0.10
N GLY A 162 -8.46 -13.36 1.21
CA GLY A 162 -9.13 -12.18 1.74
C GLY A 162 -10.50 -12.52 2.35
N GLN A 163 -10.86 -11.80 3.40
CA GLN A 163 -12.14 -11.93 4.09
C GLN A 163 -12.81 -10.55 4.19
N PRO A 164 -13.54 -10.12 3.13
CA PRO A 164 -14.10 -8.77 3.06
C PRO A 164 -14.96 -8.39 4.28
N ALA A 165 -15.74 -9.34 4.80
CA ALA A 165 -16.60 -9.10 5.96
C ALA A 165 -15.77 -8.82 7.24
N VAL A 166 -14.67 -9.53 7.44
CA VAL A 166 -13.76 -9.33 8.59
C VAL A 166 -13.07 -7.97 8.48
N VAL A 167 -12.58 -7.62 7.29
CA VAL A 167 -11.97 -6.31 7.03
C VAL A 167 -12.98 -5.18 7.25
N ALA A 168 -14.18 -5.31 6.68
CA ALA A 168 -15.27 -4.36 6.81
C ALA A 168 -15.67 -4.12 8.28
N GLU A 169 -15.85 -5.19 9.06
CA GLU A 169 -16.14 -5.12 10.50
C GLU A 169 -15.00 -4.43 11.27
N ALA A 170 -13.75 -4.84 11.01
CA ALA A 170 -12.59 -4.30 11.72
C ALA A 170 -12.37 -2.80 11.47
N ILE A 171 -12.69 -2.32 10.26
CA ILE A 171 -12.55 -0.91 9.90
C ILE A 171 -13.81 -0.10 10.26
N GLY A 172 -14.99 -0.73 10.26
CA GLY A 172 -16.28 -0.06 10.44
C GLY A 172 -16.83 0.49 9.13
N ARG A 173 -16.75 -0.30 8.04
CA ARG A 173 -17.24 0.04 6.70
C ARG A 173 -18.25 -1.01 6.22
N PRO A 174 -19.14 -0.66 5.27
CA PRO A 174 -19.97 -1.66 4.59
C PRO A 174 -19.09 -2.64 3.80
N VAL A 175 -19.45 -3.93 3.82
CA VAL A 175 -18.70 -4.97 3.11
C VAL A 175 -18.66 -4.73 1.59
N GLU A 176 -19.70 -4.09 1.06
CA GLU A 176 -19.83 -3.73 -0.36
C GLU A 176 -18.80 -2.69 -0.80
N GLN A 177 -18.17 -1.96 0.13
CA GLN A 177 -17.07 -1.02 -0.16
C GLN A 177 -15.69 -1.68 -0.14
N VAL A 178 -15.60 -2.94 0.28
CA VAL A 178 -14.34 -3.66 0.51
C VAL A 178 -14.24 -4.85 -0.44
N ALA A 179 -15.30 -5.65 -0.54
CA ALA A 179 -15.33 -6.89 -1.29
C ALA A 179 -14.87 -6.76 -2.76
N PRO A 180 -15.21 -5.70 -3.50
CA PRO A 180 -14.78 -5.57 -4.89
C PRO A 180 -13.26 -5.49 -5.09
N TYR A 181 -12.48 -5.15 -4.08
CA TYR A 181 -11.01 -5.06 -4.20
C TYR A 181 -10.28 -6.37 -3.89
N LEU A 182 -10.90 -7.31 -3.18
CA LEU A 182 -10.23 -8.54 -2.74
C LEU A 182 -10.51 -9.66 -3.75
N VAL A 183 -9.97 -9.48 -4.97
CA VAL A 183 -10.14 -10.41 -6.09
C VAL A 183 -8.77 -10.99 -6.45
N GLN A 184 -8.62 -12.30 -6.31
CA GLN A 184 -7.43 -12.99 -6.81
C GLN A 184 -7.51 -13.06 -8.34
N VAL A 185 -6.42 -12.69 -9.01
CA VAL A 185 -6.25 -12.75 -10.45
C VAL A 185 -5.45 -14.00 -10.79
N ASN A 186 -5.84 -14.68 -11.87
CA ASN A 186 -5.06 -15.78 -12.42
C ASN A 186 -4.45 -15.25 -13.71
N LEU A 187 -3.14 -14.97 -13.70
CA LEU A 187 -2.39 -14.58 -14.89
C LEU A 187 -1.89 -15.80 -15.68
N GLU A 188 -2.43 -17.01 -15.43
CA GLU A 188 -2.25 -18.09 -16.38
C GLU A 188 -2.76 -17.60 -17.73
N ASP A 189 -1.80 -17.23 -18.58
CA ASP A 189 -1.94 -17.03 -20.01
C ASP A 189 -2.82 -18.17 -20.51
N GLY A 190 -4.08 -17.84 -20.77
CA GLY A 190 -4.94 -18.77 -21.46
C GLY A 190 -4.37 -18.95 -22.84
N GLU A 191 -3.61 -20.02 -23.06
CA GLU A 191 -3.44 -20.53 -24.41
C GLU A 191 -4.83 -20.94 -24.87
N ASP A 192 -5.33 -20.32 -25.95
CA ASP A 192 -6.53 -20.82 -26.60
C ASP A 192 -6.31 -22.25 -27.13
N GLU A 193 -7.36 -22.87 -27.67
CA GLU A 193 -7.26 -24.23 -28.25
C GLU A 193 -6.18 -24.34 -29.35
N ASP A 194 -5.70 -23.21 -29.88
CA ASP A 194 -4.70 -23.09 -30.94
C ASP A 194 -3.29 -22.70 -30.42
N GLY A 195 -3.10 -22.54 -29.10
CA GLY A 195 -1.82 -22.21 -28.47
C GLY A 195 -1.43 -20.73 -28.59
N TYR A 196 -2.38 -19.84 -28.86
CA TYR A 196 -2.15 -18.40 -28.83
C TYR A 196 -2.49 -17.82 -27.46
N TYR A 197 -1.63 -16.92 -26.99
CA TYR A 197 -1.90 -16.09 -25.82
C TYR A 197 -3.19 -15.30 -26.05
N VAL A 198 -4.21 -15.59 -25.25
CA VAL A 198 -5.42 -14.77 -25.19
C VAL A 198 -5.10 -13.55 -24.34
N ASP A 199 -5.41 -12.35 -24.85
CA ASP A 199 -5.29 -11.11 -24.06
C ASP A 199 -5.97 -11.30 -22.70
N GLU A 200 -5.25 -10.99 -21.62
CA GLU A 200 -5.77 -11.09 -20.26
C GLU A 200 -7.12 -10.36 -20.15
N PRO A 201 -8.12 -10.94 -19.47
CA PRO A 201 -9.41 -10.29 -19.33
C PRO A 201 -9.24 -8.99 -18.55
N GLU A 202 -9.55 -7.85 -19.18
CA GLU A 202 -9.64 -6.55 -18.50
C GLU A 202 -10.60 -6.67 -17.31
N LEU A 203 -10.06 -6.74 -16.09
CA LEU A 203 -10.87 -6.88 -14.87
C LEU A 203 -11.64 -5.59 -14.55
N GLY A 204 -11.23 -4.48 -15.17
CA GLY A 204 -11.79 -3.16 -14.95
C GLY A 204 -11.55 -2.65 -13.53
N LYS A 205 -12.34 -1.67 -13.12
CA LYS A 205 -12.21 -1.02 -11.81
C LYS A 205 -13.20 -1.60 -10.80
N ALA A 206 -12.80 -1.67 -9.54
CA ALA A 206 -13.70 -2.00 -8.44
C ALA A 206 -14.90 -1.03 -8.38
N PHE A 207 -14.65 0.26 -8.61
CA PHE A 207 -15.69 1.30 -8.70
C PHE A 207 -15.40 2.32 -9.82
N PRO A 208 -16.44 3.01 -10.35
CA PRO A 208 -16.27 3.97 -11.45
C PRO A 208 -15.38 5.17 -11.13
N ASP A 209 -15.24 5.56 -9.86
CA ASP A 209 -14.44 6.70 -9.40
C ASP A 209 -13.05 6.31 -8.87
N ASP A 210 -12.68 5.04 -9.03
CA ASP A 210 -11.34 4.56 -8.73
C ASP A 210 -10.35 4.99 -9.83
N GLU A 211 -9.09 5.12 -9.47
CA GLU A 211 -8.03 5.49 -10.39
C GLU A 211 -7.50 4.25 -11.14
N PHE A 212 -7.28 3.16 -10.41
CA PHE A 212 -6.61 1.95 -10.88
C PHE A 212 -7.57 0.81 -11.20
N GLU A 213 -7.16 -0.07 -12.12
CA GLU A 213 -7.85 -1.31 -12.48
C GLU A 213 -7.44 -2.44 -11.52
N LEU A 214 -8.24 -3.50 -11.43
CA LEU A 214 -8.08 -4.59 -10.47
C LEU A 214 -6.83 -5.46 -10.70
N ASP A 215 -6.32 -5.47 -11.93
CA ASP A 215 -5.05 -6.10 -12.34
C ASP A 215 -3.82 -5.25 -12.00
N SER A 216 -3.99 -3.95 -11.75
CA SER A 216 -2.89 -3.08 -11.32
C SER A 216 -2.59 -3.29 -9.83
N PRO A 217 -1.33 -3.52 -9.41
CA PRO A 217 -1.04 -3.63 -7.98
C PRO A 217 -1.29 -2.32 -7.23
N TRP A 218 -1.29 -1.19 -7.92
CA TRP A 218 -1.61 0.13 -7.36
C TRP A 218 -3.09 0.30 -6.98
N VAL A 219 -3.96 -0.67 -7.31
CA VAL A 219 -5.36 -0.72 -6.84
C VAL A 219 -5.48 -0.66 -5.31
N PHE A 220 -4.43 -1.05 -4.59
CA PHE A 220 -4.39 -0.90 -3.13
C PHE A 220 -4.60 0.56 -2.68
N VAL A 221 -4.23 1.56 -3.49
CA VAL A 221 -4.43 2.98 -3.15
C VAL A 221 -5.91 3.33 -3.09
N ASP A 222 -6.71 2.83 -4.05
CA ASP A 222 -8.15 2.98 -4.06
C ASP A 222 -8.82 2.17 -2.95
N PHE A 223 -8.33 0.96 -2.70
CA PHE A 223 -8.72 0.14 -1.55
C PHE A 223 -8.51 0.90 -0.23
N TRP A 224 -7.32 1.47 0.00
CA TRP A 224 -7.01 2.27 1.19
C TRP A 224 -7.89 3.51 1.30
N LYS A 225 -8.13 4.23 0.20
CA LYS A 225 -9.05 5.37 0.15
C LYS A 225 -10.45 5.01 0.68
N ARG A 226 -10.91 3.77 0.45
CA ARG A 226 -12.22 3.27 0.95
C ARG A 226 -12.17 2.84 2.40
N LEU A 227 -11.06 2.22 2.84
CA LEU A 227 -10.87 1.88 4.25
C LEU A 227 -10.74 3.13 5.13
N GLY A 228 -10.07 4.17 4.64
CA GLY A 228 -9.80 5.41 5.36
C GLY A 228 -8.36 5.94 5.26
N PRO A 229 -7.31 5.08 5.29
CA PRO A 229 -5.93 5.50 5.04
C PRO A 229 -5.78 6.25 3.71
N ARG A 230 -4.75 7.08 3.61
CA ARG A 230 -4.35 7.72 2.35
C ARG A 230 -2.89 7.42 2.08
N TYR A 231 -2.64 6.86 0.89
CA TYR A 231 -1.28 6.69 0.41
C TYR A 231 -0.60 8.07 0.26
N PRO A 232 0.66 8.26 0.70
CA PRO A 232 1.34 9.53 0.57
C PRO A 232 1.78 9.79 -0.88
N GLU A 233 1.03 10.62 -1.61
CA GLU A 233 1.34 10.98 -3.00
C GLU A 233 2.60 11.86 -3.15
N ASP A 234 2.90 12.69 -2.14
CA ASP A 234 4.13 13.47 -2.08
C ASP A 234 5.15 12.74 -1.18
N PRO A 235 6.19 12.10 -1.75
CA PRO A 235 7.16 11.35 -0.96
C PRO A 235 7.98 12.25 -0.03
N SER A 236 8.02 13.57 -0.28
CA SER A 236 8.74 14.55 0.55
C SER A 236 7.95 15.07 1.75
N ALA A 237 6.65 14.76 1.84
CA ALA A 237 5.76 15.28 2.88
C ALA A 237 5.83 14.52 4.22
N TYR A 238 6.89 13.74 4.46
CA TYR A 238 7.08 13.00 5.72
C TYR A 238 7.33 13.96 6.91
N LEU A 239 6.88 13.58 8.10
CA LEU A 239 7.16 14.29 9.36
C LEU A 239 8.39 13.75 10.08
N VAL A 240 8.58 12.43 10.02
CA VAL A 240 9.67 11.76 10.70
C VAL A 240 10.35 10.86 9.70
N ARG A 241 11.68 10.87 9.76
CA ARG A 241 12.56 9.98 9.04
C ARG A 241 13.37 9.20 10.05
N ILE A 242 13.38 7.88 9.93
CA ILE A 242 14.15 6.99 10.78
C ILE A 242 15.15 6.28 9.89
N ARG A 243 16.40 6.23 10.34
CA ARG A 243 17.43 5.45 9.67
C ARG A 243 17.84 4.26 10.55
N PRO A 244 17.52 3.04 10.12
CA PRO A 244 18.08 1.84 10.75
C PRO A 244 19.61 1.80 10.55
N ALA A 245 20.31 1.14 11.46
CA ALA A 245 21.77 0.96 11.35
C ALA A 245 22.17 0.25 10.06
N SER A 246 23.33 0.64 9.50
CA SER A 246 23.89 0.00 8.30
C SER A 246 23.89 -1.53 8.37
N GLY A 247 23.47 -2.18 7.28
CA GLY A 247 23.45 -3.64 7.17
C GLY A 247 22.36 -4.33 8.00
N TRP A 248 21.37 -3.59 8.50
CA TRP A 248 20.19 -4.16 9.14
C TRP A 248 19.41 -5.09 8.19
N SER A 249 19.33 -4.74 6.90
CA SER A 249 18.66 -5.52 5.86
C SER A 249 19.27 -6.92 5.70
N ASN A 250 20.59 -7.06 5.86
CA ASN A 250 21.29 -8.36 5.85
C ASN A 250 20.98 -9.25 7.06
N LYS A 251 20.32 -8.68 8.08
CA LYS A 251 19.94 -9.38 9.31
C LYS A 251 18.44 -9.65 9.38
N LEU A 252 17.65 -9.08 8.46
CA LEU A 252 16.29 -9.54 8.27
C LEU A 252 16.34 -11.05 8.04
N PRO A 253 15.42 -11.82 8.65
CA PRO A 253 15.17 -13.17 8.17
C PRO A 253 15.12 -13.11 6.65
N THR A 254 15.92 -13.91 5.97
CA THR A 254 15.85 -14.02 4.51
C THR A 254 14.55 -14.74 4.18
N GLY A 255 13.42 -14.03 4.29
CA GLY A 255 12.07 -14.50 4.10
C GLY A 255 11.65 -15.61 5.07
N ASP A 256 10.39 -15.57 5.49
CA ASP A 256 9.67 -16.83 5.52
C ASP A 256 9.78 -17.46 4.13
N ALA A 257 10.25 -18.70 4.10
CA ALA A 257 10.05 -19.66 3.02
C ALA A 257 8.55 -20.05 2.87
N GLU A 258 7.64 -19.08 2.96
CA GLU A 258 6.18 -19.24 2.80
C GLU A 258 5.53 -18.10 1.99
N LEU A 259 6.30 -17.49 1.10
CA LEU A 259 5.81 -17.01 -0.19
C LEU A 259 6.57 -17.80 -1.25
#